data_AF-A0A345DRQ3-F1
#
_entry.id   AF-A0A345DRQ3-F1
#
_cell.length_a   1.000
_cell.length_b   1.000
_cell.length_c   1.000
_cell.angle_alpha   90.00
_cell.angle_beta   90.00
_cell.angle_gamma   90.00
#
_symmetry.space_group_name_H-M   'P 1'
#
loop_
_entity.id
_entity.type
_entity.pdbx_description
1 polymer ?
#
loop_
_entity_poly.entity_id
_entity_poly.type
_entity_poly.pdbx_seq_one_letter_code
_entity_poly.pdbx_strand_id
1 'polypeptide(L)'
;MKKLFSIFSVMTIIGATSSNLTSCNNQNTEELEEDTSATDLEMINKIKTSASDEISNYFKSRMYVDSNKKNLAGLYEKVDSEEIYYKLDLNNSKDKTLGDYFMNDFNTIFERVNYNLGITYGNYFENKSPLTFEKDLSTVEVNFINVEGLKNKFPVEINTESFKGVRVNLKSFVRTKYKKIFSDFEIPVVYNVTENPSVLKELSSKATKSLLKKLNEYFHNLKNVDFSTNDIFKTLYEEVQWDFSENIKVLDDAFKKSLKGFTNKDEKFKDMDISYNNVSLLEKVAIGELNHKNKGLDNLADVKNAQEITLSNWFKEPNEPKSINNVTANDFVNFYKSNVGQGLNINDNDSLTLGNFKIHLGYLNINGMGLSGYAKNIEDDNIGEDVIMTLNLSRAAIDQKLNNWGEIIIAFWKYINTGPFARKEGLEITVPKNLFKTLSQTNKTEGLKGVIKTLLTNFKQSAEVKDLKDIKLFNFIAHPRFAKTVGQKIDNKGDSSFLIWDVSNSDPWAVLFTFGSTFNNGLYYCFASSSNNKVSKNSVYFKIGIKNIIY
;
A
#
# COMPACT_ATOMS: atom_id res chain seq x y z
N MET A 1 5.05 43.58 12.34
CA MET A 1 5.75 43.61 11.03
C MET A 1 6.77 42.47 11.06
N LYS A 2 6.79 41.41 10.24
CA LYS A 2 6.25 41.02 8.91
C LYS A 2 5.52 39.66 9.10
N LYS A 3 4.24 39.48 8.73
CA LYS A 3 3.65 39.11 7.42
C LYS A 3 4.13 37.76 6.84
N LEU A 4 3.13 36.87 6.68
CA LEU A 4 2.98 35.70 5.78
C LEU A 4 3.88 34.46 6.00
N PHE A 5 3.27 33.34 6.40
CA PHE A 5 2.87 32.29 5.44
C PHE A 5 1.72 31.46 6.02
N SER A 6 0.53 31.73 5.51
CA SER A 6 -0.67 30.92 5.63
C SER A 6 -0.69 29.91 4.49
N ILE A 7 -0.54 28.63 4.78
CA ILE A 7 -1.13 27.55 3.98
C ILE A 7 -1.73 26.56 4.97
N PHE A 8 -3.03 26.68 5.18
CA PHE A 8 -3.84 25.66 5.82
C PHE A 8 -3.93 24.47 4.87
N SER A 9 -3.26 23.37 5.18
CA SER A 9 -3.56 22.07 4.58
C SER A 9 -4.70 21.43 5.38
N VAL A 10 -5.89 21.49 4.79
CA VAL A 10 -7.06 20.69 5.18
C VAL A 10 -6.66 19.22 5.03
N MET A 11 -6.52 18.51 6.15
CA MET A 11 -6.22 17.07 6.17
C MET A 11 -7.53 16.29 6.21
N THR A 12 -7.72 15.44 5.21
CA THR A 12 -8.83 14.51 5.10
C THR A 12 -8.33 13.11 4.78
N ILE A 13 -9.08 12.12 5.26
CA ILE A 13 -8.65 10.86 5.85
C ILE A 13 -9.32 9.69 5.13
N ILE A 14 -8.60 8.60 4.73
CA ILE A 14 -9.04 7.18 4.94
C ILE A 14 -7.87 6.15 4.95
N GLY A 15 -7.50 5.72 6.15
CA GLY A 15 -7.11 4.38 6.65
C GLY A 15 -6.62 3.23 5.74
N ALA A 16 -5.33 2.90 5.85
CA ALA A 16 -4.75 1.55 5.65
C ALA A 16 -3.99 1.11 6.91
N THR A 17 -4.17 -0.11 7.43
CA THR A 17 -3.37 -1.28 7.06
C THR A 17 -4.08 -2.56 7.49
N SER A 18 -4.04 -3.61 6.67
CA SER A 18 -4.10 -4.98 7.16
C SER A 18 -2.80 -5.27 7.90
N SER A 19 -2.76 -4.93 9.18
CA SER A 19 -1.89 -5.64 10.10
C SER A 19 -2.45 -7.04 10.25
N ASN A 20 -1.58 -8.05 10.26
CA ASN A 20 -1.86 -9.20 11.10
C ASN A 20 -2.00 -8.62 12.52
N LEU A 21 -3.24 -8.33 12.93
CA LEU A 21 -3.60 -8.30 14.34
C LEU A 21 -3.37 -9.72 14.84
N THR A 22 -2.14 -10.00 15.27
CA THR A 22 -1.96 -10.94 16.36
C THR A 22 -2.83 -10.37 17.48
N SER A 23 -3.85 -11.13 17.86
CA SER A 23 -4.82 -10.78 18.89
C SER A 23 -4.16 -10.02 20.04
N CYS A 24 -4.72 -8.87 20.40
CA CYS A 24 -4.39 -8.21 21.66
C CYS A 24 -4.44 -9.26 22.77
N ASN A 25 -3.33 -9.40 23.48
CA ASN A 25 -3.32 -10.15 24.73
C ASN A 25 -4.32 -9.43 25.66
N ASN A 26 -5.34 -10.15 26.11
CA ASN A 26 -6.34 -9.65 27.05
C ASN A 26 -5.64 -9.18 28.32
N GLN A 27 -5.54 -7.87 28.52
CA GLN A 27 -5.43 -7.29 29.85
C GLN A 27 -6.54 -6.24 30.01
N ASN A 28 -7.60 -6.72 30.66
CA ASN A 28 -8.63 -6.04 31.43
C ASN A 28 -8.99 -4.59 31.07
N THR A 29 -10.17 -4.48 30.45
CA THR A 29 -11.23 -3.48 30.63
C THR A 29 -10.96 -2.32 31.60
N GLU A 30 -10.63 -1.17 31.01
CA GLU A 30 -11.20 0.13 31.41
C GLU A 30 -11.63 0.87 30.12
N GLU A 31 -12.75 1.57 30.23
CA GLU A 31 -13.60 2.16 29.20
C GLU A 31 -12.88 2.73 27.95
N LEU A 32 -13.11 2.09 26.79
CA LEU A 32 -12.75 2.62 25.47
C LEU A 32 -13.82 3.62 25.01
N GLU A 33 -13.81 4.82 25.58
CA GLU A 33 -14.32 6.01 24.89
C GLU A 33 -13.13 6.74 24.23
N GLU A 34 -13.11 6.67 22.89
CA GLU A 34 -12.80 7.74 21.93
C GLU A 34 -12.41 7.14 20.56
N ASP A 35 -13.10 7.64 19.53
CA ASP A 35 -12.91 7.33 18.11
C ASP A 35 -11.44 7.42 17.68
N THR A 36 -10.85 6.26 17.38
CA THR A 36 -9.58 6.22 16.63
C THR A 36 -9.86 6.70 15.21
N SER A 37 -9.46 7.93 14.89
CA SER A 37 -9.70 8.50 13.56
C SER A 37 -8.71 7.94 12.55
N ALA A 38 -9.15 7.73 11.31
CA ALA A 38 -8.25 7.23 10.27
C ALA A 38 -7.10 8.22 9.89
N THR A 39 -7.18 9.50 10.29
CA THR A 39 -6.06 10.48 10.22
C THR A 39 -4.91 10.04 11.09
N ASP A 40 -5.24 9.47 12.25
CA ASP A 40 -4.24 9.10 13.23
C ASP A 40 -3.44 7.89 12.75
N LEU A 41 -4.08 6.99 12.00
CA LEU A 41 -3.41 5.88 11.30
C LEU A 41 -2.55 6.35 10.13
N GLU A 42 -3.01 7.33 9.34
CA GLU A 42 -2.23 7.92 8.24
C GLU A 42 -0.96 8.60 8.78
N MET A 43 -1.10 9.36 9.86
CA MET A 43 0.03 10.01 10.53
C MET A 43 1.04 8.97 11.02
N ILE A 44 0.59 7.86 11.63
CA ILE A 44 1.45 6.74 12.00
C ILE A 44 2.17 6.16 10.79
N ASN A 45 1.48 5.88 9.69
CA ASN A 45 2.10 5.32 8.50
C ASN A 45 3.14 6.26 7.88
N LYS A 46 2.85 7.57 7.89
CA LYS A 46 3.79 8.60 7.42
C LYS A 46 5.05 8.63 8.29
N ILE A 47 4.90 8.63 9.60
CA ILE A 47 6.04 8.58 10.54
C ILE A 47 6.86 7.31 10.34
N LYS A 48 6.21 6.14 10.24
CA LYS A 48 6.87 4.85 10.01
C LYS A 48 7.68 4.84 8.71
N THR A 49 7.08 5.34 7.63
CA THR A 49 7.70 5.37 6.31
C THR A 49 8.90 6.32 6.32
N SER A 50 8.73 7.55 6.82
CA SER A 50 9.83 8.52 6.95
C SER A 50 10.98 7.97 7.80
N ALA A 51 10.68 7.35 8.94
CA ALA A 51 11.69 6.76 9.81
C ALA A 51 12.46 5.63 9.13
N SER A 52 11.74 4.70 8.48
CA SER A 52 12.34 3.56 7.79
C SER A 52 13.23 4.00 6.65
N ASP A 53 12.80 4.98 5.85
CA ASP A 53 13.54 5.52 4.72
C ASP A 53 14.80 6.26 5.17
N GLU A 54 14.68 7.17 6.15
CA GLU A 54 15.83 7.93 6.67
C GLU A 54 16.87 7.03 7.32
N ILE A 55 16.47 6.10 8.19
CA ILE A 55 17.38 5.16 8.86
C ILE A 55 18.09 4.28 7.83
N SER A 56 17.34 3.71 6.89
CA SER A 56 17.92 2.86 5.83
C SER A 56 18.93 3.63 4.99
N ASN A 57 18.67 4.90 4.68
CA ASN A 57 19.59 5.77 3.94
C ASN A 57 20.92 6.00 4.67
N TYR A 58 20.91 6.19 6.00
CA TYR A 58 22.15 6.30 6.77
C TYR A 58 23.00 5.03 6.70
N PHE A 59 22.35 3.87 6.81
CA PHE A 59 23.04 2.58 6.88
C PHE A 59 23.66 2.12 5.56
N LYS A 60 23.15 2.57 4.41
CA LYS A 60 23.75 2.27 3.08
C LYS A 60 25.23 2.63 2.99
N SER A 61 25.66 3.70 3.66
CA SER A 61 27.06 4.16 3.62
C SER A 61 27.97 3.47 4.64
N ARG A 62 27.40 2.71 5.58
CA ARG A 62 28.09 2.13 6.76
C ARG A 62 28.15 0.61 6.76
N MET A 63 27.88 0.00 5.61
CA MET A 63 27.75 -1.44 5.49
C MET A 63 29.05 -2.21 5.83
N TYR A 64 30.23 -1.65 5.64
CA TYR A 64 31.50 -2.35 5.91
C TYR A 64 32.07 -1.96 7.27
N VAL A 65 32.31 -2.96 8.13
CA VAL A 65 32.81 -2.77 9.50
C VAL A 65 34.16 -3.46 9.67
N ASP A 66 35.13 -2.70 10.19
CA ASP A 66 36.47 -3.17 10.55
C ASP A 66 36.43 -3.91 11.89
N SER A 67 36.56 -5.24 11.86
CA SER A 67 36.46 -6.06 13.07
C SER A 67 37.60 -5.81 14.05
N ASN A 68 38.81 -5.50 13.54
CA ASN A 68 40.00 -5.25 14.34
C ASN A 68 39.85 -3.96 15.16
N LYS A 69 39.27 -2.91 14.56
CA LYS A 69 39.03 -1.64 15.25
C LYS A 69 37.86 -1.68 16.24
N LYS A 70 36.95 -2.63 16.07
CA LYS A 70 35.68 -2.70 16.82
C LYS A 70 35.59 -3.89 17.78
N ASN A 71 36.65 -4.69 17.89
CA ASN A 71 36.71 -5.89 18.72
C ASN A 71 35.59 -6.90 18.40
N LEU A 72 35.39 -7.18 17.11
CA LEU A 72 34.30 -8.06 16.63
C LEU A 72 34.80 -9.43 16.11
N ALA A 73 36.06 -9.77 16.36
CA ALA A 73 36.66 -11.01 15.86
C ALA A 73 35.94 -12.29 16.34
N GLY A 74 35.32 -12.24 17.53
CA GLY A 74 34.54 -13.36 18.06
C GLY A 74 33.32 -13.76 17.20
N LEU A 75 32.89 -12.92 16.25
CA LEU A 75 31.86 -13.31 15.29
C LEU A 75 32.32 -14.42 14.34
N TYR A 76 33.62 -14.51 14.05
CA TYR A 76 34.17 -15.53 13.15
C TYR A 76 34.18 -16.93 13.73
N GLU A 77 34.00 -17.06 15.04
CA GLU A 77 33.91 -18.35 15.74
C GLU A 77 32.47 -18.89 15.75
N LYS A 78 31.50 -18.12 15.25
CA LYS A 78 30.06 -18.47 15.30
C LYS A 78 29.56 -19.16 14.04
N VAL A 79 30.27 -18.99 12.94
CA VAL A 79 29.85 -19.49 11.63
C VAL A 79 31.06 -19.87 10.80
N ASP A 80 30.89 -20.87 9.95
CA ASP A 80 31.87 -21.31 8.97
C ASP A 80 31.17 -21.86 7.70
N SER A 81 31.90 -22.59 6.86
CA SER A 81 31.34 -23.16 5.63
C SER A 81 30.33 -24.30 5.86
N GLU A 82 30.33 -24.92 7.03
CA GLU A 82 29.39 -25.99 7.42
C GLU A 82 28.23 -25.40 8.23
N GLU A 83 28.53 -24.53 9.19
CA GLU A 83 27.55 -23.78 9.99
C GLU A 83 27.42 -22.34 9.49
N ILE A 84 26.70 -22.15 8.38
CA ILE A 84 26.65 -20.86 7.67
C ILE A 84 25.83 -19.76 8.36
N TYR A 85 25.09 -20.10 9.43
CA TYR A 85 24.15 -19.20 10.13
C TYR A 85 24.20 -19.43 11.64
N TYR A 86 24.20 -18.33 12.39
CA TYR A 86 24.07 -18.34 13.85
C TYR A 86 23.30 -17.11 14.35
N LYS A 87 22.30 -17.32 15.21
CA LYS A 87 21.59 -16.22 15.89
C LYS A 87 22.25 -15.97 17.24
N LEU A 88 22.71 -14.73 17.48
CA LEU A 88 23.33 -14.38 18.76
C LEU A 88 22.33 -14.56 19.92
N ASP A 89 22.76 -15.27 20.96
CA ASP A 89 21.98 -15.37 22.21
C ASP A 89 22.32 -14.18 23.11
N LEU A 90 21.45 -13.16 23.11
CA LEU A 90 21.68 -11.93 23.87
C LEU A 90 21.61 -12.13 25.40
N ASN A 91 21.26 -13.32 25.90
CA ASN A 91 21.39 -13.67 27.32
C ASN A 91 22.80 -14.14 27.67
N ASN A 92 23.58 -14.61 26.69
CA ASN A 92 24.98 -14.98 26.86
C ASN A 92 25.86 -13.72 26.84
N SER A 93 26.75 -13.55 27.81
CA SER A 93 27.55 -12.32 27.96
C SER A 93 28.50 -12.04 26.77
N LYS A 94 29.05 -13.08 26.12
CA LYS A 94 29.92 -12.92 24.96
C LYS A 94 29.12 -12.48 23.73
N ASP A 95 28.03 -13.18 23.44
CA ASP A 95 27.15 -12.87 22.32
C ASP A 95 26.47 -11.51 22.50
N LYS A 96 26.05 -11.19 23.73
CA LYS A 96 25.51 -9.87 24.09
C LYS A 96 26.49 -8.75 23.79
N THR A 97 27.77 -8.91 24.14
CA THR A 97 28.80 -7.89 23.87
C THR A 97 28.94 -7.63 22.36
N LEU A 98 28.91 -8.69 21.54
CA LEU A 98 28.95 -8.57 20.08
C LEU A 98 27.66 -7.92 19.53
N GLY A 99 26.49 -8.34 20.02
CA GLY A 99 25.19 -7.80 19.62
C GLY A 99 25.01 -6.32 20.00
N ASP A 100 25.50 -5.91 21.18
CA ASP A 100 25.41 -4.55 21.69
C ASP A 100 26.09 -3.53 20.77
N TYR A 101 27.18 -3.91 20.08
CA TYR A 101 27.80 -3.05 19.09
C TYR A 101 26.81 -2.61 18.00
N PHE A 102 26.12 -3.56 17.36
CA PHE A 102 25.18 -3.28 16.27
C PHE A 102 23.94 -2.55 16.78
N MET A 103 23.42 -2.93 17.94
CA MET A 103 22.28 -2.25 18.57
C MET A 103 22.60 -0.80 18.92
N ASN A 104 23.81 -0.50 19.40
CA ASN A 104 24.20 0.85 19.78
C ASN A 104 24.48 1.74 18.55
N ASP A 105 25.07 1.17 17.49
CA ASP A 105 25.22 1.88 16.21
C ASP A 105 23.85 2.20 15.58
N PHE A 106 22.91 1.24 15.62
CA PHE A 106 21.50 1.47 15.28
C PHE A 106 20.87 2.57 16.12
N ASN A 107 20.98 2.48 17.45
CA ASN A 107 20.38 3.45 18.36
C ASN A 107 20.89 4.87 18.11
N THR A 108 22.18 5.04 17.80
CA THR A 108 22.77 6.34 17.48
C THR A 108 22.12 7.00 16.26
N ILE A 109 21.86 6.21 15.19
CA ILE A 109 21.19 6.70 13.99
C ILE A 109 19.69 6.91 14.24
N PHE A 110 19.08 5.98 14.95
CA PHE A 110 17.68 6.05 15.36
C PHE A 110 17.38 7.33 16.16
N GLU A 111 18.17 7.64 17.19
CA GLU A 111 17.98 8.85 18.02
C GLU A 111 18.04 10.13 17.18
N ARG A 112 18.97 10.20 16.21
CA ARG A 112 19.08 11.33 15.29
C ARG A 112 17.83 11.48 14.41
N VAL A 113 17.35 10.39 13.82
CA VAL A 113 16.14 10.40 12.98
C VAL A 113 14.91 10.72 13.82
N ASN A 114 14.80 10.14 15.01
CA ASN A 114 13.69 10.35 15.94
C ASN A 114 13.62 11.82 16.40
N TYR A 115 14.77 12.45 16.66
CA TYR A 115 14.86 13.88 16.94
C TYR A 115 14.34 14.74 15.77
N ASN A 116 14.75 14.44 14.53
CA ASN A 116 14.29 15.16 13.34
C ASN A 116 12.78 15.01 13.11
N LEU A 117 12.25 13.80 13.33
CA LEU A 117 10.81 13.54 13.28
C LEU A 117 10.08 14.30 14.39
N GLY A 118 10.68 14.40 15.58
CA GLY A 118 10.16 15.19 16.70
C GLY A 118 10.06 16.68 16.38
N ILE A 119 11.01 17.24 15.63
CA ILE A 119 10.91 18.63 15.13
C ILE A 119 9.81 18.74 14.08
N THR A 120 9.81 17.82 13.10
CA THR A 120 8.88 17.86 11.95
C THR A 120 7.42 17.70 12.38
N TYR A 121 7.19 16.89 13.40
CA TYR A 121 5.87 16.55 13.92
C TYR A 121 5.64 17.06 15.35
N GLY A 122 6.37 18.09 15.80
CA GLY A 122 6.38 18.53 17.20
C GLY A 122 5.01 18.90 17.77
N ASN A 123 4.12 19.43 16.92
CA ASN A 123 2.73 19.75 17.29
C ASN A 123 1.88 18.52 17.65
N TYR A 124 2.36 17.32 17.32
CA TYR A 124 1.67 16.05 17.52
C TYR A 124 2.24 15.22 18.68
N PHE A 125 3.43 15.59 19.15
CA PHE A 125 4.18 14.88 20.19
C PHE A 125 4.71 15.90 21.21
N GLU A 126 3.80 16.54 21.95
CA GLU A 126 4.17 17.49 23.00
C GLU A 126 5.09 16.82 24.03
N ASN A 127 6.37 17.20 24.01
CA ASN A 127 7.42 16.75 24.91
C ASN A 127 7.64 15.21 24.93
N LYS A 128 7.28 14.50 23.84
CA LYS A 128 7.52 13.05 23.71
C LYS A 128 8.25 12.74 22.40
N SER A 129 9.06 11.69 22.42
CA SER A 129 9.68 11.20 21.18
C SER A 129 8.65 10.47 20.32
N PRO A 130 8.63 10.70 18.99
CA PRO A 130 7.68 10.02 18.08
C PRO A 130 7.82 8.50 18.05
N LEU A 131 9.04 8.00 18.29
CA LEU A 131 9.41 6.61 18.21
C LEU A 131 10.11 6.14 19.49
N THR A 132 10.02 4.84 19.75
CA THR A 132 10.80 4.11 20.76
C THR A 132 11.51 2.94 20.09
N PHE A 133 12.80 2.74 20.36
CA PHE A 133 13.54 1.57 19.91
C PHE A 133 13.42 0.44 20.95
N GLU A 134 12.80 -0.67 20.56
CA GLU A 134 12.58 -1.85 21.40
C GLU A 134 13.81 -2.77 21.28
N LYS A 135 14.91 -2.39 21.93
CA LYS A 135 16.20 -3.10 21.84
C LYS A 135 16.09 -4.59 22.19
N ASP A 136 15.29 -4.94 23.20
CA ASP A 136 15.15 -6.31 23.68
C ASP A 136 14.38 -7.24 22.73
N LEU A 137 13.57 -6.68 21.82
CA LEU A 137 12.88 -7.45 20.78
C LEU A 137 13.75 -7.65 19.53
N SER A 138 14.84 -6.91 19.43
CA SER A 138 15.69 -6.87 18.25
C SER A 138 16.59 -8.11 18.18
N THR A 139 16.87 -8.57 16.97
CA THR A 139 17.64 -9.81 16.74
C THR A 139 18.87 -9.54 15.89
N VAL A 140 19.96 -10.26 16.19
CA VAL A 140 21.23 -10.17 15.48
C VAL A 140 21.60 -11.56 14.96
N GLU A 141 21.73 -11.68 13.66
CA GLU A 141 22.05 -12.93 12.98
C GLU A 141 23.39 -12.79 12.26
N VAL A 142 24.28 -13.73 12.49
CA VAL A 142 25.60 -13.82 11.88
C VAL A 142 25.54 -14.87 10.78
N ASN A 143 26.09 -14.54 9.62
CA ASN A 143 26.13 -15.43 8.46
C ASN A 143 27.55 -15.49 7.91
N PHE A 144 27.96 -16.66 7.48
CA PHE A 144 29.28 -16.88 6.90
C PHE A 144 29.44 -16.12 5.58
N ILE A 145 30.62 -15.52 5.37
CA ILE A 145 31.05 -15.01 4.05
C ILE A 145 32.19 -15.90 3.56
N ASN A 146 32.02 -16.53 2.40
CA ASN A 146 33.09 -17.30 1.77
C ASN A 146 34.06 -16.38 1.03
N VAL A 147 34.98 -15.77 1.78
CA VAL A 147 36.00 -14.83 1.26
C VAL A 147 36.88 -15.49 0.20
N GLU A 148 37.32 -16.72 0.40
CA GLU A 148 38.16 -17.43 -0.58
C GLU A 148 37.38 -17.74 -1.87
N GLY A 149 36.10 -18.12 -1.75
CA GLY A 149 35.19 -18.24 -2.89
C GLY A 149 34.99 -16.94 -3.66
N LEU A 150 34.97 -15.78 -2.96
CA LEU A 150 34.96 -14.46 -3.60
C LEU A 150 36.27 -14.16 -4.31
N LYS A 151 37.42 -14.37 -3.67
CA LYS A 151 38.75 -14.13 -4.27
C LYS A 151 38.96 -14.96 -5.53
N ASN A 152 38.60 -16.25 -5.50
CA ASN A 152 38.76 -17.15 -6.64
C ASN A 152 37.89 -16.75 -7.84
N LYS A 153 36.68 -16.24 -7.60
CA LYS A 153 35.75 -15.84 -8.66
C LYS A 153 35.94 -14.39 -9.13
N PHE A 154 36.45 -13.53 -8.27
CA PHE A 154 36.59 -12.08 -8.50
C PHE A 154 37.98 -11.59 -8.06
N PRO A 155 39.06 -12.05 -8.71
CA PRO A 155 40.42 -11.77 -8.25
C PRO A 155 40.71 -10.27 -8.16
N VAL A 156 41.36 -9.86 -7.07
CA VAL A 156 41.86 -8.50 -6.84
C VAL A 156 43.36 -8.42 -7.12
N GLU A 157 43.84 -7.27 -7.59
CA GLU A 157 45.27 -7.10 -7.92
C GLU A 157 46.14 -7.06 -6.66
N ILE A 158 45.52 -6.84 -5.50
CA ILE A 158 46.17 -6.83 -4.20
C ILE A 158 46.23 -8.27 -3.68
N ASN A 159 47.41 -8.91 -3.77
CA ASN A 159 47.65 -10.16 -3.08
C ASN A 159 47.59 -9.89 -1.57
N THR A 160 46.56 -10.40 -0.91
CA THR A 160 46.33 -10.19 0.52
C THR A 160 46.31 -11.52 1.24
N GLU A 161 46.92 -11.51 2.44
CA GLU A 161 46.83 -12.63 3.37
C GLU A 161 45.37 -13.08 3.57
N SER A 162 45.19 -14.35 3.94
CA SER A 162 43.87 -14.88 4.28
C SER A 162 43.23 -14.02 5.37
N PHE A 163 41.98 -13.62 5.17
CA PHE A 163 41.22 -12.82 6.12
C PHE A 163 39.79 -13.33 6.22
N LYS A 164 39.15 -13.10 7.36
CA LYS A 164 37.78 -13.56 7.64
C LYS A 164 36.75 -12.46 7.45
N GLY A 165 35.54 -12.88 7.07
CA GLY A 165 34.39 -12.00 6.90
C GLY A 165 33.10 -12.70 7.34
N VAL A 166 32.18 -11.93 7.92
CA VAL A 166 30.81 -12.36 8.23
C VAL A 166 29.82 -11.28 7.87
N ARG A 167 28.61 -11.68 7.50
CA ARG A 167 27.48 -10.78 7.31
C ARG A 167 26.63 -10.79 8.57
N VAL A 168 26.40 -9.62 9.14
CA VAL A 168 25.51 -9.44 10.29
C VAL A 168 24.21 -8.80 9.83
N ASN A 169 23.10 -9.50 10.04
CA ASN A 169 21.76 -8.99 9.82
C ASN A 169 21.19 -8.55 11.17
N LEU A 170 20.99 -7.25 11.32
CA LEU A 170 20.30 -6.67 12.46
C LEU A 170 18.84 -6.44 12.07
N LYS A 171 17.92 -6.98 12.88
CA LYS A 171 16.49 -6.74 12.75
C LYS A 171 16.02 -5.94 13.96
N SER A 172 15.89 -4.63 13.78
CA SER A 172 15.51 -3.69 14.84
C SER A 172 14.00 -3.53 14.92
N PHE A 173 13.43 -3.56 16.13
CA PHE A 173 12.01 -3.30 16.36
C PHE A 173 11.81 -1.86 16.83
N VAL A 174 10.94 -1.13 16.15
CA VAL A 174 10.60 0.26 16.49
C VAL A 174 9.10 0.34 16.75
N ARG A 175 8.75 1.05 17.82
CA ARG A 175 7.38 1.34 18.21
C ARG A 175 7.09 2.81 17.99
N THR A 176 5.90 3.11 17.49
CA THR A 176 5.34 4.46 17.55
C THR A 176 4.04 4.45 18.35
N LYS A 177 3.84 5.50 19.15
CA LYS A 177 2.60 5.74 19.86
C LYS A 177 2.09 7.12 19.47
N TYR A 178 1.02 7.16 18.70
CA TYR A 178 0.34 8.41 18.37
C TYR A 178 -1.05 8.39 19.02
N LYS A 179 -1.30 9.33 19.94
CA LYS A 179 -2.47 9.32 20.84
C LYS A 179 -2.60 7.97 21.59
N LYS A 180 -3.72 7.27 21.41
CA LYS A 180 -4.01 5.94 22.00
C LYS A 180 -3.60 4.77 21.08
N ILE A 181 -3.09 5.04 19.87
CA ILE A 181 -2.75 4.01 18.89
C ILE A 181 -1.27 3.63 19.04
N PHE A 182 -1.04 2.33 19.17
CA PHE A 182 0.29 1.75 19.18
C PHE A 182 0.52 1.01 17.88
N SER A 183 1.73 1.14 17.34
CA SER A 183 2.07 0.44 16.13
C SER A 183 3.55 0.12 16.08
N ASP A 184 3.84 -1.15 15.88
CA ASP A 184 5.20 -1.67 15.80
C ASP A 184 5.57 -1.88 14.34
N PHE A 185 6.87 -1.75 14.04
CA PHE A 185 7.43 -2.04 12.73
C PHE A 185 8.91 -2.42 12.85
N GLU A 186 9.41 -3.12 11.85
CA GLU A 186 10.75 -3.67 11.83
C GLU A 186 11.62 -2.91 10.83
N ILE A 187 12.85 -2.60 11.21
CA ILE A 187 13.86 -1.97 10.34
C ILE A 187 15.05 -2.93 10.22
N PRO A 188 15.21 -3.61 9.06
CA PRO A 188 16.34 -4.50 8.81
C PRO A 188 17.58 -3.71 8.35
N VAL A 189 18.75 -4.06 8.88
CA VAL A 189 20.06 -3.50 8.53
C VAL A 189 21.06 -4.63 8.29
N VAL A 190 21.91 -4.49 7.29
CA VAL A 190 22.94 -5.48 6.92
C VAL A 190 24.33 -4.86 7.05
N TYR A 191 25.23 -5.57 7.72
CA TYR A 191 26.65 -5.25 7.84
C TYR A 191 27.52 -6.37 7.27
N ASN A 192 28.61 -6.02 6.61
CA ASN A 192 29.72 -6.90 6.26
C ASN A 192 30.89 -6.60 7.22
N VAL A 193 31.13 -7.48 8.18
CA VAL A 193 32.16 -7.33 9.20
C VAL A 193 33.39 -8.13 8.80
N THR A 194 34.54 -7.50 8.72
CA THR A 194 35.77 -8.11 8.16
C THR A 194 37.03 -7.54 8.79
N GLU A 195 38.09 -8.35 8.82
CA GLU A 195 39.43 -7.93 9.22
C GLU A 195 40.05 -6.97 8.19
N ASN A 196 39.60 -7.03 6.93
CA ASN A 196 40.09 -6.19 5.85
C ASN A 196 38.94 -5.56 5.03
N PRO A 197 38.34 -4.45 5.51
CA PRO A 197 37.23 -3.78 4.84
C PRO A 197 37.56 -3.28 3.44
N SER A 198 38.79 -2.81 3.22
CA SER A 198 39.21 -2.25 1.92
C SER A 198 39.18 -3.33 0.84
N VAL A 199 39.77 -4.50 1.11
CA VAL A 199 39.79 -5.62 0.15
C VAL A 199 38.41 -6.21 -0.05
N LEU A 200 37.62 -6.40 1.02
CA LEU A 200 36.26 -6.92 0.87
C LEU A 200 35.37 -5.97 0.06
N LYS A 201 35.56 -4.65 0.21
CA LYS A 201 34.85 -3.65 -0.61
C LYS A 201 35.27 -3.72 -2.09
N GLU A 202 36.54 -3.95 -2.39
CA GLU A 202 37.00 -4.16 -3.78
C GLU A 202 36.41 -5.44 -4.38
N LEU A 203 36.43 -6.55 -3.63
CA LEU A 203 35.79 -7.81 -4.03
C LEU A 203 34.29 -7.61 -4.29
N SER A 204 33.60 -6.88 -3.40
CA SER A 204 32.19 -6.55 -3.58
C SER A 204 31.93 -5.71 -4.83
N SER A 205 32.79 -4.73 -5.13
CA SER A 205 32.69 -3.95 -6.36
C SER A 205 32.81 -4.82 -7.61
N LYS A 206 33.79 -5.74 -7.66
CA LYS A 206 33.97 -6.68 -8.79
C LYS A 206 32.82 -7.68 -8.90
N ALA A 207 32.37 -8.24 -7.77
CA ALA A 207 31.23 -9.16 -7.72
C ALA A 207 29.95 -8.47 -8.19
N THR A 208 29.71 -7.24 -7.74
CA THR A 208 28.58 -6.40 -8.15
C THR A 208 28.62 -6.10 -9.64
N LYS A 209 29.78 -5.69 -10.18
CA LYS A 209 29.95 -5.46 -11.63
C LYS A 209 29.64 -6.72 -12.45
N SER A 210 30.12 -7.89 -12.00
CA SER A 210 29.86 -9.17 -12.65
C SER A 210 28.37 -9.55 -12.61
N LEU A 211 27.73 -9.38 -11.47
CA LEU A 211 26.29 -9.59 -11.31
C LEU A 211 25.47 -8.66 -12.21
N LEU A 212 25.79 -7.36 -12.22
CA LEU A 212 25.09 -6.37 -13.04
C LEU A 212 25.24 -6.66 -14.53
N LYS A 213 26.40 -7.13 -15.00
CA LYS A 213 26.57 -7.60 -16.38
C LYS A 213 25.59 -8.73 -16.72
N LYS A 214 25.42 -9.69 -15.82
CA LYS A 214 24.48 -10.82 -16.02
C LYS A 214 23.03 -10.39 -15.92
N LEU A 215 22.72 -9.39 -15.11
CA LEU A 215 21.37 -8.82 -14.95
C LEU A 215 21.06 -7.69 -15.94
N ASN A 216 21.99 -7.30 -16.82
CA ASN A 216 21.87 -6.09 -17.63
C ASN A 216 20.60 -6.09 -18.49
N GLU A 217 20.37 -7.17 -19.24
CA GLU A 217 19.17 -7.31 -20.07
C GLU A 217 17.88 -7.36 -19.23
N TYR A 218 17.91 -8.10 -18.11
CA TYR A 218 16.77 -8.22 -17.20
C TYR A 218 16.35 -6.84 -16.65
N PHE A 219 17.31 -6.02 -16.21
CA PHE A 219 17.05 -4.66 -15.74
C PHE A 219 16.76 -3.66 -16.87
N HIS A 220 17.35 -3.84 -18.05
CA HIS A 220 17.07 -3.00 -19.21
C HIS A 220 15.60 -3.09 -19.62
N ASN A 221 15.04 -4.31 -19.64
CA ASN A 221 13.64 -4.57 -19.92
C ASN A 221 12.68 -4.00 -18.86
N LEU A 222 13.21 -3.47 -17.75
CA LEU A 222 12.45 -2.86 -16.67
C LEU A 222 12.58 -1.33 -16.61
N LYS A 223 13.26 -0.68 -17.56
CA LYS A 223 13.36 0.79 -17.57
C LYS A 223 12.00 1.47 -17.77
N ASN A 224 11.21 0.99 -18.73
CA ASN A 224 9.87 1.47 -19.02
C ASN A 224 8.92 0.29 -19.10
N VAL A 225 8.18 0.04 -18.02
CA VAL A 225 7.36 -1.16 -17.87
C VAL A 225 5.90 -0.81 -18.11
N ASP A 226 5.27 -1.49 -19.06
CA ASP A 226 3.81 -1.52 -19.14
C ASP A 226 3.27 -2.46 -18.05
N PHE A 227 2.67 -1.85 -17.03
CA PHE A 227 2.14 -2.50 -15.86
C PHE A 227 1.03 -3.52 -16.17
N SER A 228 0.33 -3.35 -17.29
CA SER A 228 -0.81 -4.20 -17.67
C SER A 228 -0.41 -5.49 -18.38
N THR A 229 0.75 -5.49 -19.04
CA THR A 229 1.20 -6.61 -19.90
C THR A 229 2.45 -7.30 -19.34
N ASN A 230 3.22 -6.64 -18.47
CA ASN A 230 4.43 -7.21 -17.90
C ASN A 230 4.11 -8.37 -16.93
N ASP A 231 4.70 -9.54 -17.17
CA ASP A 231 4.44 -10.77 -16.40
C ASP A 231 4.74 -10.66 -14.90
N ILE A 232 5.64 -9.76 -14.49
CA ILE A 232 5.96 -9.54 -13.07
C ILE A 232 4.78 -8.89 -12.34
N PHE A 233 4.14 -7.92 -13.01
CA PHE A 233 3.17 -7.03 -12.36
C PHE A 233 1.72 -7.23 -12.83
N LYS A 234 1.50 -8.06 -13.85
CA LYS A 234 0.17 -8.32 -14.44
C LYS A 234 -0.88 -8.70 -13.41
N THR A 235 -0.55 -9.52 -12.41
CA THR A 235 -1.50 -9.88 -11.34
C THR A 235 -1.93 -8.65 -10.52
N LEU A 236 -1.02 -7.71 -10.23
CA LEU A 236 -1.36 -6.47 -9.53
C LEU A 236 -2.26 -5.57 -10.39
N TYR A 237 -2.01 -5.52 -11.70
CA TYR A 237 -2.92 -4.86 -12.66
C TYR A 237 -4.31 -5.50 -12.65
N GLU A 238 -4.38 -6.82 -12.75
CA GLU A 238 -5.65 -7.58 -12.77
C GLU A 238 -6.46 -7.35 -11.50
N GLU A 239 -5.81 -7.17 -10.36
CA GLU A 239 -6.40 -6.87 -9.05
C GLU A 239 -6.66 -5.39 -8.78
N VAL A 240 -6.35 -4.51 -9.74
CA VAL A 240 -6.51 -3.05 -9.64
C VAL A 240 -5.72 -2.47 -8.46
N GLN A 241 -4.49 -2.93 -8.25
CA GLN A 241 -3.56 -2.37 -7.28
C GLN A 241 -2.60 -1.40 -7.98
N TRP A 242 -3.08 -0.18 -8.25
CA TRP A 242 -2.38 0.78 -9.12
C TRP A 242 -1.77 1.96 -8.37
N ASP A 243 -2.15 2.16 -7.11
CA ASP A 243 -1.64 3.24 -6.27
C ASP A 243 -0.47 2.75 -5.41
N PHE A 244 0.71 3.29 -5.69
CA PHE A 244 1.95 3.03 -4.95
C PHE A 244 2.48 4.29 -4.24
N SER A 245 1.66 5.35 -4.11
CA SER A 245 2.09 6.64 -3.57
C SER A 245 2.54 6.53 -2.11
N GLU A 246 1.87 5.70 -1.32
CA GLU A 246 2.19 5.46 0.08
C GLU A 246 3.01 4.17 0.26
N ASN A 247 2.44 3.03 -0.12
CA ASN A 247 3.02 1.72 0.17
C ASN A 247 3.41 0.97 -1.12
N ILE A 248 4.67 0.56 -1.22
CA ILE A 248 5.21 -0.18 -2.37
C ILE A 248 5.43 -1.68 -2.07
N LYS A 249 5.06 -2.17 -0.89
CA LYS A 249 5.40 -3.53 -0.45
C LYS A 249 4.91 -4.61 -1.42
N VAL A 250 3.67 -4.53 -1.88
CA VAL A 250 3.10 -5.51 -2.83
C VAL A 250 3.85 -5.52 -4.16
N LEU A 251 4.33 -4.34 -4.60
CA LEU A 251 5.15 -4.18 -5.80
C LEU A 251 6.56 -4.74 -5.59
N ASP A 252 7.17 -4.43 -4.45
CA ASP A 252 8.49 -4.92 -4.04
C ASP A 252 8.51 -6.44 -3.91
N ASP A 253 7.49 -7.03 -3.28
CA ASP A 253 7.34 -8.48 -3.12
C ASP A 253 7.18 -9.19 -4.48
N ALA A 254 6.39 -8.62 -5.39
CA ALA A 254 6.24 -9.15 -6.75
C ALA A 254 7.58 -9.13 -7.49
N PHE A 255 8.33 -8.03 -7.39
CA PHE A 255 9.61 -7.90 -8.06
C PHE A 255 10.69 -8.82 -7.46
N LYS A 256 10.76 -8.92 -6.13
CA LYS A 256 11.63 -9.88 -5.42
C LYS A 256 11.40 -11.31 -5.87
N LYS A 257 10.14 -11.72 -5.98
CA LYS A 257 9.76 -13.06 -6.45
C LYS A 257 10.25 -13.31 -7.87
N SER A 258 10.09 -12.34 -8.77
CA SER A 258 10.58 -12.45 -10.15
C SER A 258 12.10 -12.53 -10.22
N LEU A 259 12.81 -11.61 -9.55
CA LEU A 259 14.27 -11.59 -9.56
C LEU A 259 14.86 -12.88 -9.01
N LYS A 260 14.36 -13.36 -7.85
CA LYS A 260 14.76 -14.64 -7.27
C LYS A 260 14.48 -15.82 -8.20
N GLY A 261 13.34 -15.80 -8.88
CA GLY A 261 12.99 -16.81 -9.88
C GLY A 261 13.95 -16.82 -11.06
N PHE A 262 14.36 -15.65 -11.53
CA PHE A 262 15.30 -15.47 -12.63
C PHE A 262 16.70 -15.95 -12.28
N THR A 263 17.26 -15.48 -11.16
CA THR A 263 18.62 -15.83 -10.72
C THR A 263 18.76 -17.29 -10.33
N ASN A 264 17.69 -17.96 -9.90
CA ASN A 264 17.73 -19.40 -9.58
C ASN A 264 17.60 -20.32 -10.80
N LYS A 265 17.05 -19.85 -11.92
CA LYS A 265 16.74 -20.68 -13.11
C LYS A 265 17.71 -20.48 -14.27
N ASP A 266 18.25 -19.28 -14.43
CA ASP A 266 19.11 -18.94 -15.56
C ASP A 266 20.54 -19.49 -15.34
N GLU A 267 21.01 -20.29 -16.30
CA GLU A 267 22.31 -20.98 -16.23
C GLU A 267 23.49 -20.04 -16.00
N LYS A 268 23.38 -18.77 -16.43
CA LYS A 268 24.46 -17.80 -16.23
C LYS A 268 24.75 -17.55 -14.76
N PHE A 269 23.84 -17.86 -13.83
CA PHE A 269 24.07 -17.71 -12.40
C PHE A 269 24.49 -19.00 -11.69
N LYS A 270 24.61 -20.13 -12.39
CA LYS A 270 24.91 -21.45 -11.79
C LYS A 270 26.17 -21.45 -10.91
N ASP A 271 27.19 -20.69 -11.33
CA ASP A 271 28.46 -20.57 -10.61
C ASP A 271 28.51 -19.37 -9.66
N MET A 272 27.38 -18.72 -9.35
CA MET A 272 27.28 -17.66 -8.36
C MET A 272 26.41 -18.13 -7.20
N ASP A 273 26.98 -18.20 -6.00
CA ASP A 273 26.19 -18.44 -4.78
C ASP A 273 25.41 -17.16 -4.44
N ILE A 274 24.15 -17.09 -4.86
CA ILE A 274 23.27 -15.94 -4.65
C ILE A 274 22.26 -16.29 -3.56
N SER A 275 22.23 -15.49 -2.50
CA SER A 275 21.19 -15.53 -1.47
C SER A 275 20.55 -14.15 -1.27
N TYR A 276 19.47 -14.08 -0.50
CA TYR A 276 18.61 -12.88 -0.44
C TYR A 276 18.40 -12.41 1.00
N ASN A 277 18.52 -11.10 1.22
CA ASN A 277 18.26 -10.46 2.52
C ASN A 277 16.78 -10.08 2.65
N ASN A 278 16.30 -10.01 3.89
CA ASN A 278 14.96 -9.49 4.18
C ASN A 278 14.96 -7.95 4.25
N VAL A 279 15.34 -7.29 3.15
CA VAL A 279 15.33 -5.83 2.99
C VAL A 279 14.57 -5.46 1.71
N SER A 280 14.14 -4.20 1.55
CA SER A 280 13.48 -3.74 0.32
C SER A 280 14.41 -3.84 -0.90
N LEU A 281 13.87 -4.29 -2.03
CA LEU A 281 14.57 -4.33 -3.32
C LEU A 281 14.28 -3.05 -4.11
N LEU A 282 13.09 -2.48 -3.98
CA LEU A 282 12.69 -1.23 -4.60
C LEU A 282 12.81 -0.06 -3.64
N GLU A 283 13.30 1.05 -4.15
CA GLU A 283 13.27 2.35 -3.49
C GLU A 283 12.55 3.36 -4.37
N LYS A 284 11.57 4.06 -3.80
CA LYS A 284 10.76 5.05 -4.50
C LYS A 284 11.58 6.33 -4.72
N VAL A 285 11.76 6.71 -5.98
CA VAL A 285 12.43 7.95 -6.38
C VAL A 285 11.42 9.07 -6.59
N ALA A 286 10.30 8.76 -7.24
CA ALA A 286 9.22 9.70 -7.49
C ALA A 286 7.87 9.04 -7.26
N ILE A 287 6.94 9.81 -6.68
CA ILE A 287 5.54 9.40 -6.50
C ILE A 287 4.88 9.40 -7.88
N GLY A 288 4.03 8.40 -8.14
CA GLY A 288 3.22 8.32 -9.35
C GLY A 288 2.18 9.43 -9.45
N GLU A 289 1.65 9.60 -10.66
CA GLU A 289 0.58 10.53 -10.97
C GLU A 289 -0.74 10.10 -10.31
N LEU A 290 -0.95 8.80 -10.10
CA LEU A 290 -2.09 8.26 -9.36
C LEU A 290 -1.78 8.15 -7.87
N ASN A 291 -2.71 8.60 -7.02
CA ASN A 291 -2.62 8.51 -5.57
C ASN A 291 -4.01 8.53 -4.93
N HIS A 292 -4.07 8.39 -3.60
CA HIS A 292 -5.33 8.37 -2.85
C HIS A 292 -6.23 9.61 -3.07
N LYS A 293 -5.68 10.76 -3.47
CA LYS A 293 -6.45 12.00 -3.65
C LYS A 293 -7.12 12.11 -5.02
N ASN A 294 -6.67 11.34 -6.01
CA ASN A 294 -7.12 11.50 -7.39
C ASN A 294 -7.52 10.19 -8.09
N LYS A 295 -7.40 9.05 -7.41
CA LYS A 295 -7.89 7.74 -7.90
C LYS A 295 -9.36 7.47 -7.59
N GLY A 296 -9.98 8.30 -6.75
CA GLY A 296 -11.35 8.16 -6.27
C GLY A 296 -11.74 9.40 -5.46
N LEU A 297 -13.00 9.47 -5.03
CA LEU A 297 -13.52 10.60 -4.27
C LEU A 297 -14.28 10.10 -3.04
N ASP A 298 -13.92 10.62 -1.86
CA ASP A 298 -14.68 10.44 -0.63
C ASP A 298 -15.36 11.76 -0.26
N ASN A 299 -16.65 11.84 -0.57
CA ASN A 299 -17.43 13.05 -0.41
C ASN A 299 -17.60 13.48 1.05
N LEU A 300 -17.19 12.66 2.02
CA LEU A 300 -17.18 13.03 3.44
C LEU A 300 -15.97 13.89 3.83
N ALA A 301 -14.91 13.76 3.04
CA ALA A 301 -13.67 14.47 3.18
C ALA A 301 -13.62 15.67 2.22
N ASP A 302 -14.20 15.54 1.04
CA ASP A 302 -14.06 16.54 0.00
C ASP A 302 -15.12 17.66 0.08
N VAL A 303 -14.71 18.88 -0.25
CA VAL A 303 -15.59 20.08 -0.26
C VAL A 303 -16.55 20.09 -1.46
N LYS A 304 -16.49 19.08 -2.33
CA LYS A 304 -17.33 18.96 -3.53
C LYS A 304 -18.80 18.77 -3.14
N ASN A 305 -19.69 19.33 -3.96
CA ASN A 305 -21.12 19.21 -3.75
C ASN A 305 -21.58 17.77 -3.99
N ALA A 306 -22.23 17.14 -3.00
CA ALA A 306 -22.72 15.77 -3.11
C ALA A 306 -23.67 15.57 -4.31
N GLN A 307 -24.39 16.62 -4.73
CA GLN A 307 -25.25 16.61 -5.92
C GLN A 307 -24.49 16.67 -7.25
N GLU A 308 -23.24 17.13 -7.29
CA GLU A 308 -22.41 17.16 -8.52
C GLU A 308 -21.88 15.77 -8.88
N ILE A 309 -21.85 14.89 -7.90
CA ILE A 309 -21.29 13.55 -7.98
C ILE A 309 -22.34 12.46 -7.74
N THR A 310 -23.62 12.81 -7.70
CA THR A 310 -24.70 11.82 -7.72
C THR A 310 -24.69 11.05 -9.03
N LEU A 311 -25.33 9.87 -8.99
CA LEU A 311 -25.63 9.10 -10.18
C LEU A 311 -26.21 10.04 -11.24
N SER A 312 -27.33 10.74 -11.04
CA SER A 312 -28.02 11.54 -12.08
C SER A 312 -27.16 12.36 -13.09
N ASN A 313 -25.96 12.80 -12.72
CA ASN A 313 -25.06 13.54 -13.61
C ASN A 313 -24.31 12.71 -14.65
N TRP A 314 -24.22 11.38 -14.50
CA TRP A 314 -23.75 10.49 -15.59
C TRP A 314 -24.81 10.23 -16.67
N PHE A 315 -26.09 10.52 -16.41
CA PHE A 315 -27.20 10.17 -17.29
C PHE A 315 -27.45 11.31 -18.27
N LYS A 316 -27.48 10.99 -19.57
CA LYS A 316 -27.65 11.96 -20.67
C LYS A 316 -29.04 12.56 -20.78
N GLU A 317 -30.03 11.99 -20.10
CA GLU A 317 -31.42 12.45 -20.16
C GLU A 317 -31.57 13.86 -19.56
N PRO A 318 -32.26 14.80 -20.24
CA PRO A 318 -32.43 16.17 -19.74
C PRO A 318 -33.50 16.31 -18.66
N ASN A 319 -34.48 15.39 -18.64
CA ASN A 319 -35.63 15.44 -17.74
C ASN A 319 -35.43 14.47 -16.56
N GLU A 320 -35.85 14.89 -15.37
CA GLU A 320 -35.86 14.05 -14.18
C GLU A 320 -37.25 13.45 -13.93
N PRO A 321 -37.33 12.22 -13.37
CA PRO A 321 -36.20 11.37 -12.99
C PRO A 321 -35.56 10.64 -14.17
N LYS A 322 -34.24 10.46 -14.13
CA LYS A 322 -33.47 9.86 -15.23
C LYS A 322 -33.29 8.35 -15.05
N SER A 323 -33.28 7.58 -16.14
CA SER A 323 -33.24 6.10 -16.15
C SER A 323 -31.86 5.48 -16.46
N ILE A 324 -31.50 4.35 -15.81
CA ILE A 324 -30.28 3.56 -16.14
C ILE A 324 -30.38 2.85 -17.49
N ASN A 325 -31.59 2.68 -18.04
CA ASN A 325 -31.78 1.81 -19.21
C ASN A 325 -31.01 2.32 -20.44
N ASN A 326 -30.78 3.63 -20.53
CA ASN A 326 -30.12 4.30 -21.65
C ASN A 326 -28.64 4.61 -21.39
N VAL A 327 -28.04 4.00 -20.36
CA VAL A 327 -26.70 4.38 -19.87
C VAL A 327 -25.71 3.31 -20.24
N THR A 328 -24.58 3.76 -20.77
CA THR A 328 -23.48 2.90 -21.22
C THR A 328 -22.32 2.93 -20.23
N ALA A 329 -21.46 1.93 -20.27
CA ALA A 329 -20.25 1.91 -19.45
C ALA A 329 -19.37 3.14 -19.74
N ASN A 330 -19.29 3.59 -21.00
CA ASN A 330 -18.52 4.76 -21.37
C ASN A 330 -19.05 6.07 -20.73
N ASP A 331 -20.35 6.16 -20.48
CA ASP A 331 -20.94 7.31 -19.76
C ASP A 331 -20.44 7.35 -18.32
N PHE A 332 -20.37 6.19 -17.66
CA PHE A 332 -19.72 6.06 -16.35
C PHE A 332 -18.23 6.40 -16.42
N VAL A 333 -17.48 5.85 -17.39
CA VAL A 333 -16.03 6.09 -17.50
C VAL A 333 -15.72 7.58 -17.66
N ASN A 334 -16.41 8.27 -18.57
CA ASN A 334 -16.23 9.70 -18.78
C ASN A 334 -16.55 10.51 -17.52
N PHE A 335 -17.69 10.24 -16.90
CA PHE A 335 -18.08 10.91 -15.66
C PHE A 335 -17.04 10.67 -14.54
N TYR A 336 -16.61 9.42 -14.37
CA TYR A 336 -15.67 9.02 -13.33
C TYR A 336 -14.33 9.75 -13.51
N LYS A 337 -13.76 9.71 -14.72
CA LYS A 337 -12.50 10.38 -15.03
C LYS A 337 -12.60 11.91 -14.87
N SER A 338 -13.71 12.53 -15.24
CA SER A 338 -13.83 13.99 -15.13
C SER A 338 -14.10 14.48 -13.70
N ASN A 339 -14.84 13.73 -12.89
CA ASN A 339 -15.41 14.24 -11.64
C ASN A 339 -14.90 13.53 -10.38
N VAL A 340 -14.46 12.27 -10.50
CA VAL A 340 -14.15 11.38 -9.36
C VAL A 340 -12.66 11.01 -9.37
N GLY A 341 -12.24 10.19 -10.33
CA GLY A 341 -10.86 9.71 -10.49
C GLY A 341 -10.07 10.55 -11.50
N GLN A 342 -9.89 11.85 -11.24
CA GLN A 342 -9.24 12.79 -12.18
C GLN A 342 -7.81 12.41 -12.56
N GLY A 343 -7.11 11.67 -11.70
CA GLY A 343 -5.77 11.13 -12.02
C GLY A 343 -5.78 10.13 -13.18
N LEU A 344 -6.94 9.57 -13.54
CA LEU A 344 -7.09 8.61 -14.65
C LEU A 344 -7.48 9.29 -15.97
N ASN A 345 -7.68 10.61 -15.97
CA ASN A 345 -8.05 11.39 -17.15
C ASN A 345 -6.81 11.80 -17.96
N ILE A 346 -6.25 10.85 -18.70
CA ILE A 346 -5.03 11.03 -19.52
C ILE A 346 -5.35 11.06 -21.03
N ASN A 347 -4.50 11.69 -21.84
CA ASN A 347 -4.73 11.82 -23.29
C ASN A 347 -4.61 10.46 -24.02
N ASP A 348 -5.13 10.38 -25.25
CA ASP A 348 -5.28 9.13 -26.00
C ASP A 348 -3.96 8.38 -26.30
N ASN A 349 -2.82 9.07 -26.30
CA ASN A 349 -1.50 8.48 -26.54
C ASN A 349 -0.59 8.49 -25.30
N ASP A 350 -1.12 8.91 -24.15
CA ASP A 350 -0.34 9.01 -22.92
C ASP A 350 -0.46 7.73 -22.08
N SER A 351 0.49 7.57 -21.17
CA SER A 351 0.45 6.57 -20.10
C SER A 351 0.51 7.26 -18.75
N LEU A 352 -0.20 6.69 -17.78
CA LEU A 352 -0.14 7.13 -16.40
C LEU A 352 1.12 6.55 -15.74
N THR A 353 2.00 7.39 -15.23
CA THR A 353 3.17 6.96 -14.47
C THR A 353 2.73 6.59 -13.05
N LEU A 354 2.84 5.32 -12.68
CA LEU A 354 2.50 4.82 -11.33
C LEU A 354 3.64 5.03 -10.32
N GLY A 355 4.85 5.31 -10.80
CA GLY A 355 6.00 5.70 -9.98
C GLY A 355 7.34 5.35 -10.62
N ASN A 356 8.40 5.93 -10.07
CA ASN A 356 9.78 5.67 -10.46
C ASN A 356 10.53 5.02 -9.32
N PHE A 357 11.26 3.94 -9.60
CA PHE A 357 11.90 3.11 -8.58
C PHE A 357 13.35 2.80 -8.92
N LYS A 358 14.23 2.95 -7.94
CA LYS A 358 15.60 2.41 -7.99
C LYS A 358 15.61 0.98 -7.47
N ILE A 359 16.55 0.19 -7.99
CA ILE A 359 16.74 -1.21 -7.58
C ILE A 359 17.91 -1.26 -6.60
N HIS A 360 17.62 -1.51 -5.33
CA HIS A 360 18.59 -1.58 -4.26
C HIS A 360 19.26 -2.97 -4.19
N LEU A 361 20.59 -3.01 -4.36
CA LEU A 361 21.34 -4.26 -4.40
C LEU A 361 21.51 -4.91 -3.02
N GLY A 362 21.23 -4.20 -1.92
CA GLY A 362 21.27 -4.77 -0.58
C GLY A 362 20.35 -5.97 -0.36
N TYR A 363 19.36 -6.17 -1.22
CA TYR A 363 18.55 -7.38 -1.27
C TYR A 363 19.36 -8.65 -1.62
N LEU A 364 20.46 -8.51 -2.35
CA LEU A 364 21.26 -9.61 -2.89
C LEU A 364 22.53 -9.83 -2.08
N ASN A 365 22.95 -11.08 -2.00
CA ASN A 365 24.23 -11.50 -1.48
C ASN A 365 24.97 -12.34 -2.50
N ILE A 366 26.31 -12.30 -2.49
CA ILE A 366 27.16 -13.19 -3.27
C ILE A 366 28.13 -13.88 -2.32
N ASN A 367 28.16 -15.22 -2.30
CA ASN A 367 28.97 -16.03 -1.38
C ASN A 367 28.79 -15.58 0.09
N GLY A 368 27.55 -15.30 0.49
CA GLY A 368 27.18 -14.82 1.83
C GLY A 368 27.43 -13.33 2.11
N MET A 369 28.21 -12.63 1.28
CA MET A 369 28.47 -11.19 1.43
C MET A 369 27.29 -10.36 0.91
N GLY A 370 26.78 -9.43 1.71
CA GLY A 370 25.76 -8.50 1.25
C GLY A 370 26.31 -7.49 0.24
N LEU A 371 25.50 -7.13 -0.76
CA LEU A 371 25.86 -6.07 -1.71
C LEU A 371 25.35 -4.70 -1.23
N SER A 372 25.88 -3.61 -1.80
CA SER A 372 25.51 -2.25 -1.43
C SER A 372 25.20 -1.40 -2.66
N GLY A 373 24.39 -0.35 -2.48
CA GLY A 373 24.09 0.62 -3.52
C GLY A 373 22.95 0.18 -4.43
N TYR A 374 22.93 0.73 -5.64
CA TYR A 374 21.85 0.53 -6.61
C TYR A 374 22.33 -0.20 -7.85
N ALA A 375 21.40 -0.87 -8.53
CA ALA A 375 21.66 -1.40 -9.85
C ALA A 375 21.98 -0.25 -10.80
N LYS A 376 22.99 -0.45 -11.63
CA LYS A 376 23.47 0.53 -12.60
C LYS A 376 23.56 -0.10 -13.97
N ASN A 377 23.34 0.70 -15.01
CA ASN A 377 23.58 0.26 -16.39
C ASN A 377 25.05 -0.07 -16.57
N ILE A 378 25.33 -1.13 -17.34
CA ILE A 378 26.69 -1.45 -17.77
C ILE A 378 26.79 -1.18 -19.27
N GLU A 379 27.62 -0.20 -19.64
CA GLU A 379 27.91 0.18 -21.02
C GLU A 379 29.43 0.08 -21.22
N ASP A 380 29.88 -0.73 -22.18
CA ASP A 380 31.30 -0.90 -22.55
C ASP A 380 32.25 -1.04 -21.34
N ASP A 381 31.90 -1.96 -20.43
CA ASP A 381 32.62 -2.22 -19.17
C ASP A 381 32.67 -1.08 -18.15
N ASN A 382 31.99 0.04 -18.39
CA ASN A 382 31.85 1.13 -17.45
C ASN A 382 30.53 1.05 -16.68
N ILE A 383 30.60 1.43 -15.40
CA ILE A 383 29.44 1.52 -14.53
C ILE A 383 28.77 2.88 -14.83
N GLY A 384 27.59 2.83 -15.44
CA GLY A 384 26.80 3.99 -15.80
C GLY A 384 25.88 4.48 -14.68
N GLU A 385 24.79 5.13 -15.08
CA GLU A 385 23.78 5.66 -14.16
C GLU A 385 22.94 4.56 -13.50
N ASP A 386 22.30 4.91 -12.38
CA ASP A 386 21.36 4.04 -11.69
C ASP A 386 20.23 3.62 -12.64
N VAL A 387 19.85 2.35 -12.59
CA VAL A 387 18.65 1.87 -13.29
C VAL A 387 17.44 2.42 -12.56
N ILE A 388 16.63 3.19 -13.29
CA ILE A 388 15.32 3.65 -12.84
C ILE A 388 14.26 2.85 -13.58
N MET A 389 13.44 2.12 -12.84
CA MET A 389 12.24 1.48 -13.34
C MET A 389 11.09 2.48 -13.27
N THR A 390 10.54 2.81 -14.44
CA THR A 390 9.32 3.61 -14.58
C THR A 390 8.15 2.65 -14.83
N LEU A 391 7.18 2.62 -13.92
CA LEU A 391 5.95 1.84 -14.11
C LEU A 391 4.90 2.71 -14.79
N ASN A 392 4.42 2.29 -15.94
CA ASN A 392 3.43 3.00 -16.75
C ASN A 392 2.17 2.16 -16.94
N LEU A 393 1.01 2.80 -16.92
CA LEU A 393 -0.27 2.18 -17.21
C LEU A 393 -0.93 2.91 -18.38
N SER A 394 -1.13 2.19 -19.49
CA SER A 394 -1.70 2.78 -20.71
C SER A 394 -3.17 3.18 -20.52
N ARG A 395 -3.62 4.20 -21.26
CA ARG A 395 -5.03 4.60 -21.26
C ARG A 395 -5.97 3.45 -21.63
N ALA A 396 -5.61 2.65 -22.62
CA ALA A 396 -6.41 1.50 -23.05
C ALA A 396 -6.61 0.49 -21.90
N ALA A 397 -5.57 0.20 -21.13
CA ALA A 397 -5.64 -0.70 -19.98
C ALA A 397 -6.50 -0.13 -18.83
N ILE A 398 -6.47 1.19 -18.62
CA ILE A 398 -7.34 1.90 -17.68
C ILE A 398 -8.79 1.81 -18.15
N ASP A 399 -9.06 2.17 -19.40
CA ASP A 399 -10.40 2.21 -19.98
C ASP A 399 -11.03 0.81 -19.99
N GLN A 400 -10.28 -0.24 -20.27
CA GLN A 400 -10.77 -1.61 -20.20
C GLN A 400 -11.32 -1.94 -18.80
N LYS A 401 -10.58 -1.63 -17.75
CA LYS A 401 -10.95 -1.94 -16.36
C LYS A 401 -12.09 -1.05 -15.85
N LEU A 402 -12.08 0.23 -16.21
CA LEU A 402 -13.19 1.14 -15.88
C LEU A 402 -14.48 0.79 -16.63
N ASN A 403 -14.39 0.32 -17.88
CA ASN A 403 -15.56 -0.17 -18.62
C ASN A 403 -16.13 -1.43 -17.98
N ASN A 404 -15.29 -2.42 -17.65
CA ASN A 404 -15.75 -3.62 -16.91
C ASN A 404 -16.46 -3.22 -15.59
N TRP A 405 -15.90 -2.26 -14.84
CA TRP A 405 -16.53 -1.76 -13.62
C TRP A 405 -17.86 -1.05 -13.89
N GLY A 406 -17.92 -0.20 -14.92
CA GLY A 406 -19.14 0.48 -15.35
C GLY A 406 -20.24 -0.50 -15.76
N GLU A 407 -19.91 -1.55 -16.51
CA GLU A 407 -20.83 -2.63 -16.89
C GLU A 407 -21.40 -3.32 -15.64
N ILE A 408 -20.56 -3.63 -14.66
CA ILE A 408 -21.00 -4.23 -13.39
C ILE A 408 -21.94 -3.29 -12.62
N ILE A 409 -21.60 -2.00 -12.50
CA ILE A 409 -22.45 -1.03 -11.80
C ILE A 409 -23.81 -0.89 -12.51
N ILE A 410 -23.81 -0.81 -13.83
CA ILE A 410 -25.05 -0.72 -14.63
C ILE A 410 -25.88 -2.00 -14.45
N ALA A 411 -25.26 -3.18 -14.49
CA ALA A 411 -25.93 -4.45 -14.25
C ALA A 411 -26.50 -4.52 -12.82
N PHE A 412 -25.75 -4.05 -11.81
CA PHE A 412 -26.22 -3.95 -10.44
C PHE A 412 -27.49 -3.10 -10.33
N TRP A 413 -27.49 -1.91 -10.96
CA TRP A 413 -28.65 -1.03 -10.94
C TRP A 413 -29.86 -1.58 -11.71
N LYS A 414 -29.63 -2.29 -12.82
CA LYS A 414 -30.69 -2.99 -13.57
C LYS A 414 -31.25 -4.17 -12.78
N TYR A 415 -30.40 -4.92 -12.09
CA TYR A 415 -30.84 -6.06 -11.27
C TYR A 415 -31.76 -5.63 -10.13
N ILE A 416 -31.37 -4.58 -9.40
CA ILE A 416 -32.16 -4.08 -8.27
C ILE A 416 -33.30 -3.15 -8.71
N ASN A 417 -33.62 -3.04 -10.01
CA ASN A 417 -34.62 -2.07 -10.44
C ASN A 417 -35.32 -2.35 -11.78
N THR A 418 -36.63 -2.11 -11.83
CA THR A 418 -37.36 -1.80 -13.08
C THR A 418 -37.35 -0.32 -13.45
N GLY A 419 -36.63 0.51 -12.68
CA GLY A 419 -36.27 1.88 -13.04
C GLY A 419 -35.54 2.60 -11.92
N PRO A 420 -34.22 2.76 -11.96
CA PRO A 420 -33.56 3.73 -11.09
C PRO A 420 -33.92 5.09 -11.63
N PHE A 421 -34.59 5.85 -10.78
CA PHE A 421 -34.93 7.22 -11.01
C PHE A 421 -33.88 8.03 -10.27
N ALA A 422 -32.76 8.25 -10.94
CA ALA A 422 -31.73 9.11 -10.39
C ALA A 422 -32.27 10.55 -10.46
N ARG A 423 -32.41 11.16 -9.28
CA ARG A 423 -32.75 12.57 -9.12
C ARG A 423 -31.52 13.31 -8.62
N LYS A 424 -31.45 14.62 -8.86
CA LYS A 424 -30.39 15.43 -8.27
C LYS A 424 -30.39 15.35 -6.75
N GLU A 425 -31.55 15.22 -6.14
CA GLU A 425 -31.72 15.21 -4.69
C GLU A 425 -31.53 13.81 -4.07
N GLY A 426 -31.42 12.73 -4.84
CA GLY A 426 -31.42 11.39 -4.25
C GLY A 426 -31.32 10.20 -5.20
N LEU A 427 -31.09 9.06 -4.58
CA LEU A 427 -31.10 7.74 -5.21
C LEU A 427 -32.29 6.93 -4.70
N GLU A 428 -33.14 6.49 -5.63
CA GLU A 428 -34.27 5.59 -5.36
C GLU A 428 -34.08 4.24 -6.04
N ILE A 429 -34.22 3.17 -5.25
CA ILE A 429 -34.19 1.78 -5.74
C ILE A 429 -35.43 1.02 -5.31
N THR A 430 -35.85 0.04 -6.10
CA THR A 430 -37.04 -0.78 -5.80
C THR A 430 -36.72 -2.27 -5.86
N VAL A 431 -36.94 -2.99 -4.77
CA VAL A 431 -36.60 -4.42 -4.67
C VAL A 431 -37.84 -5.29 -4.54
N PRO A 432 -37.76 -6.60 -4.87
CA PRO A 432 -38.85 -7.54 -4.61
C PRO A 432 -39.27 -7.55 -3.14
N LYS A 433 -40.56 -7.72 -2.86
CA LYS A 433 -41.14 -7.68 -1.50
C LYS A 433 -40.42 -8.60 -0.49
N ASN A 434 -40.02 -9.80 -0.91
CA ASN A 434 -39.28 -10.74 -0.07
C ASN A 434 -37.88 -10.23 0.31
N LEU A 435 -37.18 -9.61 -0.66
CA LEU A 435 -35.89 -8.98 -0.38
C LEU A 435 -36.08 -7.77 0.54
N PHE A 436 -37.08 -6.92 0.28
CA PHE A 436 -37.39 -5.77 1.13
C PHE A 436 -37.63 -6.14 2.60
N LYS A 437 -38.36 -7.23 2.86
CA LYS A 437 -38.59 -7.74 4.22
C LYS A 437 -37.26 -8.08 4.91
N THR A 438 -36.37 -8.77 4.20
CA THR A 438 -35.03 -9.14 4.69
C THR A 438 -34.19 -7.89 4.96
N LEU A 439 -34.17 -6.92 4.04
CA LEU A 439 -33.47 -5.65 4.22
C LEU A 439 -34.01 -4.85 5.41
N SER A 440 -35.34 -4.80 5.57
CA SER A 440 -35.99 -4.10 6.69
C SER A 440 -35.64 -4.70 8.05
N GLN A 441 -35.52 -6.03 8.13
CA GLN A 441 -35.08 -6.72 9.34
C GLN A 441 -33.60 -6.45 9.60
N THR A 442 -32.76 -6.59 8.57
CA THR A 442 -31.31 -6.37 8.64
C THR A 442 -30.97 -4.93 9.01
N ASN A 443 -31.72 -3.94 8.51
CA ASN A 443 -31.56 -2.54 8.86
C ASN A 443 -31.70 -2.28 10.37
N LYS A 444 -32.58 -3.01 11.06
CA LYS A 444 -32.79 -2.85 12.51
C LYS A 444 -31.63 -3.42 13.34
N THR A 445 -30.94 -4.45 12.85
CA THR A 445 -29.92 -5.18 13.61
C THR A 445 -28.50 -4.80 13.21
N GLU A 446 -28.26 -4.54 11.94
CA GLU A 446 -26.94 -4.32 11.34
C GLU A 446 -26.81 -2.97 10.63
N GLY A 447 -27.88 -2.17 10.58
CA GLY A 447 -27.89 -0.85 9.94
C GLY A 447 -27.59 -0.90 8.43
N LEU A 448 -27.10 0.22 7.90
CA LEU A 448 -26.77 0.41 6.49
C LEU A 448 -25.78 -0.65 5.97
N LYS A 449 -24.77 -1.03 6.77
CA LYS A 449 -23.80 -2.07 6.40
C LYS A 449 -24.48 -3.40 6.06
N GLY A 450 -25.39 -3.86 6.91
CA GLY A 450 -26.10 -5.12 6.68
C GLY A 450 -27.03 -5.05 5.48
N VAL A 451 -27.75 -3.94 5.30
CA VAL A 451 -28.61 -3.70 4.13
C VAL A 451 -27.82 -3.79 2.83
N ILE A 452 -26.71 -3.06 2.75
CA ILE A 452 -25.87 -2.97 1.55
C ILE A 452 -25.20 -4.32 1.26
N LYS A 453 -24.69 -5.00 2.28
CA LYS A 453 -24.13 -6.36 2.15
C LYS A 453 -25.16 -7.35 1.62
N THR A 454 -26.40 -7.26 2.09
CA THR A 454 -27.50 -8.14 1.66
C THR A 454 -27.85 -7.91 0.19
N LEU A 455 -27.95 -6.64 -0.24
CA LEU A 455 -28.16 -6.28 -1.64
C LEU A 455 -27.06 -6.82 -2.55
N LEU A 456 -25.79 -6.59 -2.18
CA LEU A 456 -24.65 -7.06 -2.97
C LEU A 456 -24.59 -8.58 -3.06
N THR A 457 -24.83 -9.27 -1.94
CA THR A 457 -24.82 -10.74 -1.90
C THR A 457 -25.90 -11.32 -2.82
N ASN A 458 -27.10 -10.74 -2.78
CA ASN A 458 -28.21 -11.15 -3.63
C ASN A 458 -27.91 -10.90 -5.12
N PHE A 459 -27.32 -9.75 -5.46
CA PHE A 459 -26.83 -9.47 -6.81
C PHE A 459 -25.77 -10.47 -7.28
N LYS A 460 -24.73 -10.72 -6.47
CA LYS A 460 -23.64 -11.65 -6.84
C LYS A 460 -24.09 -13.12 -6.99
N GLN A 461 -25.25 -13.48 -6.45
CA GLN A 461 -25.85 -14.81 -6.59
C GLN A 461 -26.79 -14.92 -7.78
N SER A 462 -27.12 -13.81 -8.46
CA SER A 462 -28.05 -13.82 -9.58
C SER A 462 -27.44 -14.49 -10.82
N ALA A 463 -28.29 -14.93 -11.75
CA ALA A 463 -27.81 -15.47 -13.02
C ALA A 463 -27.20 -14.36 -13.92
N GLU A 464 -27.63 -13.11 -13.75
CA GLU A 464 -27.27 -11.97 -14.60
C GLU A 464 -25.81 -11.52 -14.45
N VAL A 465 -25.12 -11.97 -13.40
CA VAL A 465 -23.73 -11.53 -13.10
C VAL A 465 -22.65 -12.52 -13.48
N LYS A 466 -23.01 -13.74 -13.90
CA LYS A 466 -22.05 -14.84 -14.09
C LYS A 466 -21.02 -14.55 -15.19
N ASP A 467 -21.41 -13.78 -16.20
CA ASP A 467 -20.56 -13.48 -17.36
C ASP A 467 -19.89 -12.09 -17.29
N LEU A 468 -20.13 -11.34 -16.20
CA LEU A 468 -19.53 -10.01 -16.02
C LEU A 468 -18.04 -10.13 -15.69
N LYS A 469 -17.20 -9.60 -16.58
CA LYS A 469 -15.75 -9.54 -16.36
C LYS A 469 -15.43 -8.76 -15.09
N ASP A 470 -14.46 -9.25 -14.32
CA ASP A 470 -13.99 -8.62 -13.09
C ASP A 470 -15.03 -8.48 -11.95
N ILE A 471 -16.18 -9.17 -12.00
CA ILE A 471 -17.21 -9.13 -10.94
C ILE A 471 -16.68 -9.47 -9.53
N LYS A 472 -15.61 -10.26 -9.46
CA LYS A 472 -14.93 -10.61 -8.20
C LYS A 472 -14.29 -9.39 -7.52
N LEU A 473 -13.88 -8.37 -8.29
CA LEU A 473 -13.23 -7.14 -7.80
C LEU A 473 -14.25 -6.09 -7.35
N PHE A 474 -15.50 -6.21 -7.79
CA PHE A 474 -16.57 -5.27 -7.45
C PHE A 474 -17.07 -5.47 -6.03
N ASN A 475 -17.24 -4.37 -5.31
CA ASN A 475 -17.92 -4.33 -4.03
C ASN A 475 -18.86 -3.13 -3.95
N PHE A 476 -19.85 -3.24 -3.07
CA PHE A 476 -20.73 -2.16 -2.67
C PHE A 476 -20.81 -2.20 -1.15
N ILE A 477 -20.33 -1.16 -0.49
CA ILE A 477 -20.16 -1.13 0.97
C ILE A 477 -20.78 0.13 1.56
N ALA A 478 -21.22 0.05 2.83
CA ALA A 478 -21.43 1.24 3.63
C ALA A 478 -20.08 1.83 4.04
N HIS A 479 -19.96 3.15 4.05
CA HIS A 479 -18.76 3.81 4.56
C HIS A 479 -18.52 3.40 6.02
N PRO A 480 -17.29 3.06 6.43
CA PRO A 480 -17.01 2.58 7.79
C PRO A 480 -17.53 3.50 8.90
N ARG A 481 -17.46 4.83 8.70
CA ARG A 481 -17.99 5.84 9.65
C ARG A 481 -19.50 5.75 9.87
N PHE A 482 -20.26 5.27 8.89
CA PHE A 482 -21.73 5.25 8.91
C PHE A 482 -22.30 3.84 8.75
N ALA A 483 -21.46 2.84 8.99
CA ALA A 483 -21.82 1.44 8.80
C ALA A 483 -23.06 1.03 9.62
N LYS A 484 -23.24 1.63 10.80
CA LYS A 484 -24.33 1.31 11.74
C LYS A 484 -25.57 2.20 11.58
N THR A 485 -25.57 3.18 10.68
CA THR A 485 -26.70 4.11 10.52
C THR A 485 -27.97 3.36 10.12
N VAL A 486 -29.03 3.52 10.90
CA VAL A 486 -30.32 2.85 10.68
C VAL A 486 -31.22 3.76 9.84
N GLY A 487 -31.75 3.24 8.73
CA GLY A 487 -32.71 3.97 7.91
C GLY A 487 -34.09 3.97 8.54
N GLN A 488 -34.86 5.03 8.35
CA GLN A 488 -36.25 5.08 8.80
C GLN A 488 -37.11 4.19 7.91
N LYS A 489 -37.90 3.31 8.53
CA LYS A 489 -38.93 2.54 7.83
C LYS A 489 -40.23 3.34 7.82
N ILE A 490 -40.77 3.60 6.64
CA ILE A 490 -42.07 4.23 6.45
C ILE A 490 -43.00 3.20 5.83
N ASP A 491 -44.04 2.84 6.59
CA ASP A 491 -45.10 1.94 6.16
C ASP A 491 -46.30 2.76 5.69
N ASN A 492 -46.46 2.88 4.38
CA ASN A 492 -47.65 3.47 3.78
C ASN A 492 -48.75 2.42 3.66
N LYS A 493 -50.02 2.82 3.78
CA LYS A 493 -51.16 1.91 3.54
C LYS A 493 -51.13 1.45 2.06
N GLY A 494 -50.66 0.23 1.80
CA GLY A 494 -50.48 -0.36 0.45
C GLY A 494 -49.15 -1.13 0.30
N ASP A 495 -48.78 -1.53 -0.93
CA ASP A 495 -47.49 -2.17 -1.26
C ASP A 495 -46.31 -1.18 -1.39
N SER A 496 -46.43 0.02 -0.82
CA SER A 496 -45.48 1.13 -1.02
C SER A 496 -44.59 1.42 0.21
N SER A 497 -44.27 0.42 1.05
CA SER A 497 -43.32 0.60 2.15
C SER A 497 -41.91 0.89 1.63
N PHE A 498 -41.16 1.71 2.34
CA PHE A 498 -39.76 2.02 2.00
C PHE A 498 -38.87 2.22 3.23
N LEU A 499 -37.58 2.04 3.03
CA LEU A 499 -36.50 2.48 3.91
C LEU A 499 -35.90 3.75 3.33
N ILE A 500 -35.63 4.75 4.17
CA ILE A 500 -34.99 6.00 3.74
C ILE A 500 -33.87 6.39 4.70
N TRP A 501 -32.76 6.85 4.12
CA TRP A 501 -31.70 7.57 4.79
C TRP A 501 -31.67 8.97 4.19
N ASP A 502 -31.99 9.98 5.00
CA ASP A 502 -31.96 11.38 4.62
C ASP A 502 -31.47 12.24 5.81
N VAL A 503 -31.17 13.51 5.53
CA VAL A 503 -30.70 14.46 6.56
C VAL A 503 -31.72 14.79 7.64
N SER A 504 -33.01 14.51 7.42
CA SER A 504 -34.07 14.78 8.40
C SER A 504 -34.30 13.61 9.37
N ASN A 505 -33.98 12.38 8.96
CA ASN A 505 -34.45 11.17 9.62
C ASN A 505 -33.34 10.16 9.95
N SER A 506 -32.09 10.44 9.59
CA SER A 506 -30.94 9.59 9.91
C SER A 506 -29.68 10.42 10.21
N ASP A 507 -28.78 9.85 11.01
CA ASP A 507 -27.39 10.29 11.07
C ASP A 507 -26.80 10.31 9.64
N PRO A 508 -25.74 11.10 9.38
CA PRO A 508 -25.09 11.09 8.08
C PRO A 508 -24.82 9.67 7.59
N TRP A 509 -24.97 9.47 6.28
CA TRP A 509 -24.79 8.17 5.65
C TRP A 509 -23.91 8.30 4.43
N ALA A 510 -23.21 7.21 4.11
CA ALA A 510 -22.49 7.09 2.85
C ALA A 510 -22.37 5.63 2.41
N VAL A 511 -22.41 5.41 1.11
CA VAL A 511 -22.21 4.11 0.47
C VAL A 511 -21.21 4.27 -0.67
N LEU A 512 -20.43 3.23 -0.95
CA LEU A 512 -19.34 3.27 -1.92
C LEU A 512 -19.40 2.08 -2.84
N PHE A 513 -19.28 2.33 -4.14
CA PHE A 513 -18.78 1.31 -5.05
C PHE A 513 -17.26 1.27 -4.94
N THR A 514 -16.71 0.06 -4.87
CA THR A 514 -15.27 -0.15 -4.87
C THR A 514 -14.89 -1.18 -5.93
N PHE A 515 -13.69 -1.05 -6.48
CA PHE A 515 -13.18 -1.94 -7.51
C PHE A 515 -11.70 -2.21 -7.30
N GLY A 516 -11.38 -3.46 -6.95
CA GLY A 516 -10.02 -3.94 -6.69
C GLY A 516 -9.96 -4.90 -5.51
N SER A 517 -8.78 -5.41 -5.19
CA SER A 517 -8.57 -6.37 -4.10
C SER A 517 -8.85 -5.78 -2.71
N THR A 518 -8.60 -4.48 -2.54
CA THR A 518 -8.80 -3.75 -1.28
C THR A 518 -9.30 -2.34 -1.54
N PHE A 519 -9.99 -1.75 -0.56
CA PHE A 519 -10.43 -0.35 -0.62
C PHE A 519 -9.26 0.62 -0.82
N ASN A 520 -8.12 0.34 -0.17
CA ASN A 520 -6.98 1.26 -0.12
C ASN A 520 -6.13 1.28 -1.38
N ASN A 521 -6.07 0.18 -2.13
CA ASN A 521 -5.27 0.11 -3.35
C ASN A 521 -6.12 0.16 -4.62
N GLY A 522 -7.43 -0.10 -4.49
CA GLY A 522 -8.40 -0.06 -5.57
C GLY A 522 -8.98 1.32 -5.86
N LEU A 523 -9.97 1.32 -6.73
CA LEU A 523 -10.75 2.48 -7.11
C LEU A 523 -12.05 2.53 -6.29
N TYR A 524 -12.56 3.74 -6.06
CA TYR A 524 -13.82 3.91 -5.36
C TYR A 524 -14.61 5.12 -5.86
N TYR A 525 -15.93 5.04 -5.64
CA TYR A 525 -16.90 6.08 -5.93
C TYR A 525 -17.93 6.14 -4.79
N CYS A 526 -17.92 7.25 -4.05
CA CYS A 526 -18.76 7.48 -2.87
C CYS A 526 -20.04 8.26 -3.19
N PHE A 527 -21.13 7.91 -2.49
CA PHE A 527 -22.37 8.67 -2.38
C PHE A 527 -22.62 8.97 -0.92
N ALA A 528 -22.90 10.23 -0.57
CA ALA A 528 -23.06 10.64 0.82
C ALA A 528 -24.20 11.65 1.00
N SER A 529 -24.77 11.69 2.19
CA SER A 529 -25.86 12.60 2.55
C SER A 529 -25.43 14.06 2.68
N SER A 530 -24.22 14.33 3.15
CA SER A 530 -23.50 15.62 3.05
C SER A 530 -22.04 15.48 3.50
N SER A 531 -21.17 16.41 3.09
CA SER A 531 -19.74 16.43 3.42
C SER A 531 -19.41 17.02 4.79
N ASN A 532 -20.36 17.67 5.47
CA ASN A 532 -20.14 18.30 6.77
C ASN A 532 -21.48 18.54 7.51
N ASN A 533 -21.45 18.51 8.85
CA ASN A 533 -22.56 18.70 9.80
C ASN A 533 -23.37 20.02 9.66
N LYS A 534 -23.18 20.79 8.60
CA LYS A 534 -24.04 21.91 8.23
C LYS A 534 -25.08 21.39 7.24
N VAL A 535 -26.31 21.24 7.71
CA VAL A 535 -27.50 20.97 6.87
C VAL A 535 -27.48 21.99 5.72
N SER A 536 -27.12 21.53 4.53
CA SER A 536 -27.06 22.37 3.34
C SER A 536 -28.13 21.92 2.37
N LYS A 537 -28.57 22.83 1.50
CA LYS A 537 -29.49 22.61 0.38
C LYS A 537 -28.99 21.56 -0.64
N ASN A 538 -27.86 20.92 -0.36
CA ASN A 538 -27.11 20.03 -1.24
C ASN A 538 -27.05 18.59 -0.69
N SER A 539 -27.93 18.23 0.23
CA SER A 539 -28.01 16.87 0.76
C SER A 539 -28.66 15.92 -0.25
N VAL A 540 -28.25 14.66 -0.19
CA VAL A 540 -28.76 13.58 -1.04
C VAL A 540 -29.46 12.57 -0.14
N TYR A 541 -30.62 12.04 -0.55
CA TYR A 541 -31.27 10.93 0.14
C TYR A 541 -31.00 9.58 -0.55
N PHE A 542 -31.07 8.50 0.21
CA PHE A 542 -31.03 7.13 -0.30
C PHE A 542 -32.28 6.39 0.15
N LYS A 543 -33.04 5.85 -0.81
CA LYS A 543 -34.34 5.24 -0.54
C LYS A 543 -34.47 3.89 -1.24
N ILE A 544 -34.97 2.91 -0.49
CA ILE A 544 -35.22 1.55 -0.94
C ILE A 544 -36.71 1.25 -0.75
N GLY A 545 -37.46 1.05 -1.83
CA GLY A 545 -38.87 0.71 -1.80
C GLY A 545 -39.17 -0.73 -2.26
N ILE A 546 -40.43 -1.14 -2.10
CA ILE A 546 -40.96 -2.36 -2.71
C ILE A 546 -41.28 -2.10 -4.19
N LYS A 547 -40.98 -3.07 -5.06
CA LYS A 547 -41.39 -3.08 -6.47
C LYS A 547 -42.91 -3.25 -6.58
N ASN A 548 -43.60 -2.24 -7.13
CA ASN A 548 -44.99 -2.37 -7.56
C ASN A 548 -45.01 -2.98 -8.98
N ILE A 549 -45.51 -4.20 -9.11
CA ILE A 549 -45.79 -4.79 -10.42
C ILE A 549 -47.06 -4.12 -10.93
N ILE A 550 -46.93 -3.17 -11.85
CA ILE A 550 -48.06 -2.69 -12.64
C ILE A 550 -48.18 -3.70 -13.79
N TYR A 551 -49.23 -4.52 -13.75
CA TYR A 551 -49.61 -5.42 -14.85
C TYR A 551 -50.23 -4.64 -16.00
#